data_AF-A0AAD8BJS7-F1
#
_entry.id   AF-A0AAD8BJS7-F1
#
_cell.length_a   1.000
_cell.length_b   1.000
_cell.length_c   1.000
_cell.angle_alpha   90.00
_cell.angle_beta   90.00
_cell.angle_gamma   90.00
#
_symmetry.space_group_name_H-M   'P 1'
#
loop_
_entity.id
_entity.type
_entity.pdbx_description
1 polymer ?
#
loop_
_entity_poly.entity_id
_entity_poly.type
_entity_poly.pdbx_seq_one_letter_code
_entity_poly.pdbx_strand_id
1 'polypeptide(L)' 'MQKILFVSLLVLSLAVMETVCMDNMLTPPERPAEFKNANELRKYLKALNEYYAIVGRP' A
#
# COMPACT_ATOMS: atom_id res chain seq x y z
N MET A 1 22.69 -1.60 -31.93
CA MET A 1 22.95 -1.48 -30.47
C MET A 1 21.95 -0.57 -29.75
N GLN A 2 21.65 0.65 -30.21
CA GLN A 2 20.67 1.55 -29.55
C GLN A 2 19.26 0.96 -29.36
N LYS A 3 18.74 0.23 -30.35
CA LYS A 3 17.40 -0.39 -30.26
C LYS A 3 17.27 -1.35 -29.07
N ILE A 4 18.33 -2.11 -28.78
CA ILE A 4 18.37 -3.06 -27.66
C ILE A 4 18.40 -2.31 -26.32
N LEU A 5 19.12 -1.19 -26.25
CA LEU A 5 19.16 -0.34 -25.05
C LEU A 5 17.79 0.27 -24.72
N PHE A 6 17.04 0.71 -25.73
CA PHE A 6 15.68 1.22 -25.50
C PHE A 6 14.71 0.13 -25.05
N VAL A 7 14.82 -1.07 -25.62
CA VAL A 7 13.99 -2.21 -25.20
C VAL A 7 14.33 -2.61 -23.76
N SER A 8 15.61 -2.69 -23.39
CA SER A 8 15.99 -3.02 -22.01
C SER A 8 15.57 -1.95 -21.01
N LEU A 9 15.65 -0.66 -21.40
CA LEU A 9 15.20 0.45 -20.56
C LEU A 9 13.68 0.42 -20.35
N LEU A 10 12.91 0.12 -21.40
CA LEU A 10 11.46 -0.03 -21.34
C LEU A 10 11.06 -1.18 -20.40
N VAL A 11 11.68 -2.36 -20.58
CA VAL A 11 11.40 -3.54 -19.74
C VAL A 11 11.73 -3.27 -18.27
N LEU A 12 12.85 -2.60 -17.99
CA LEU A 12 13.22 -2.23 -16.63
C LEU A 12 12.21 -1.24 -16.02
N SER A 13 11.71 -0.28 -16.80
CA SER A 13 10.70 0.68 -16.31
C SER A 13 9.35 0.02 -15.99
N LEU A 14 8.93 -0.99 -16.76
CA LEU A 14 7.71 -1.74 -16.49
C LEU A 14 7.85 -2.60 -15.22
N ALA A 15 9.00 -3.25 -15.03
CA ALA A 15 9.25 -4.09 -13.85
C ALA A 15 9.23 -3.29 -12.53
N VAL A 16 9.65 -2.02 -12.54
CA VAL A 16 9.56 -1.13 -11.37
C VAL A 16 8.11 -0.71 -11.09
N MET A 17 7.25 -0.66 -12.11
CA MET A 17 5.86 -0.22 -11.94
C MET A 17 5.00 -1.30 -11.25
N GLU A 18 5.29 -2.57 -11.48
CA GLU A 18 4.55 -3.70 -10.88
C GLU A 18 4.75 -3.77 -9.36
N THR A 19 5.93 -3.42 -8.84
CA THR A 19 6.21 -3.48 -7.39
C THR A 19 5.55 -2.35 -6.60
N VAL A 20 5.37 -1.17 -7.19
CA VAL A 20 4.72 -0.03 -6.52
C VAL A 20 3.20 -0.22 -6.42
N CYS A 21 2.60 -0.97 -7.34
CA CYS A 21 1.15 -1.20 -7.35
C CYS A 21 0.70 -2.23 -6.28
N MET A 22 1.59 -3.15 -5.87
CA MET A 22 1.23 -4.26 -4.98
C MET A 22 1.14 -3.87 -3.50
N ASP A 23 1.89 -2.84 -3.06
CA ASP A 23 1.83 -2.33 -1.68
C ASP A 23 0.62 -1.42 -1.40
N ASN A 24 -0.10 -1.01 -2.46
CA ASN A 24 -1.25 -0.12 -2.36
C ASN A 24 -2.60 -0.84 -2.46
N MET A 25 -2.62 -2.17 -2.36
CA MET A 25 -3.86 -2.85 -2.02
C MET A 25 -4.26 -2.36 -0.63
N LEU A 26 -5.24 -1.44 -0.59
CA LEU A 26 -5.89 -0.97 0.63
C LEU A 26 -6.26 -2.22 1.41
N THR A 27 -5.44 -2.55 2.39
CA THR A 27 -5.61 -3.67 3.29
C THR A 27 -6.01 -3.08 4.63
N PRO A 28 -6.95 -3.71 5.34
CA PRO A 28 -7.36 -3.21 6.63
C PRO A 28 -6.12 -3.18 7.56
N PRO A 29 -5.94 -2.13 8.37
CA PRO A 29 -4.81 -2.06 9.27
C PRO A 29 -4.82 -3.26 10.23
N GLU A 30 -3.65 -3.86 10.45
CA GLU A 30 -3.52 -5.01 11.33
C GLU A 30 -3.91 -4.63 12.77
N ARG A 31 -4.78 -5.45 13.37
CA ARG A 31 -5.25 -5.21 14.74
C ARG A 31 -4.22 -5.76 15.72
N PRO A 32 -3.62 -4.92 16.60
CA PRO A 32 -2.74 -5.43 17.63
C PRO A 32 -3.53 -6.30 18.63
N ALA A 33 -2.87 -7.33 19.18
CA ALA A 33 -3.47 -8.24 20.15
C ALA A 33 -3.98 -7.49 21.40
N GLU A 34 -3.25 -6.45 21.82
CA GLU A 34 -3.61 -5.59 22.93
C GLU A 34 -3.21 -4.14 22.64
N PHE A 35 -4.01 -3.19 23.11
CA PHE A 35 -3.66 -1.77 23.08
C PHE A 35 -3.07 -1.38 24.43
N LYS A 36 -1.81 -0.96 24.46
CA LYS A 36 -1.09 -0.63 25.70
C LYS A 36 -1.53 0.71 26.30
N ASN A 37 -2.12 1.58 25.47
CA ASN A 37 -2.58 2.89 25.89
C ASN A 37 -3.69 3.41 24.94
N ALA A 38 -4.41 4.44 25.41
CA ALA A 38 -5.49 5.07 24.64
C ALA A 38 -5.02 5.71 23.31
N ASN A 39 -3.74 6.09 23.21
CA ASN A 39 -3.21 6.70 21.99
C ASN A 39 -3.02 5.68 20.87
N GLU A 40 -2.58 4.46 21.20
CA GLU A 40 -2.51 3.35 20.24
C GLU A 40 -3.90 3.01 19.68
N LEU A 41 -4.92 2.98 20.55
CA LEU A 41 -6.30 2.78 20.13
C LEU A 41 -6.75 3.89 19.17
N ARG A 42 -6.52 5.17 19.51
CA ARG A 42 -6.87 6.30 18.64
C ARG A 42 -6.17 6.23 17.29
N LYS A 43 -4.89 5.85 17.27
CA LYS A 43 -4.11 5.70 16.04
C LYS A 43 -4.67 4.59 15.14
N TYR A 44 -5.00 3.45 15.73
CA TYR A 44 -5.61 2.33 15.02
C TYR A 44 -6.99 2.71 14.44
N LEU A 45 -7.85 3.32 15.26
CA LEU A 45 -9.20 3.74 14.82
C LEU A 45 -9.13 4.78 13.70
N LYS A 46 -8.14 5.69 13.73
CA LYS A 46 -7.93 6.66 12.66
C LYS A 46 -7.58 5.95 11.34
N ALA A 47 -6.60 5.05 11.36
CA ALA A 47 -6.20 4.28 10.18
C ALA A 47 -7.35 3.42 9.65
N LEU A 48 -8.14 2.83 10.54
CA LEU A 48 -9.30 2.02 10.18
C LEU A 48 -10.40 2.86 9.53
N ASN A 49 -10.64 4.08 10.03
CA ASN A 49 -11.61 4.98 9.45
C ASN A 49 -11.18 5.48 8.06
N GLU A 50 -9.89 5.77 7.87
CA GLU A 50 -9.32 6.12 6.56
C GLU A 50 -9.49 4.97 5.55
N TYR A 51 -9.22 3.73 5.98
CA TYR A 51 -9.45 2.54 5.17
C TYR A 51 -10.90 2.43 4.69
N TYR A 52 -11.87 2.50 5.61
CA TYR A 52 -13.30 2.40 5.26
C TYR A 52 -13.84 3.62 4.50
N ALA A 53 -13.21 4.79 4.62
CA ALA A 53 -13.57 5.94 3.82
C ALA A 53 -13.26 5.73 2.33
N ILE A 54 -12.23 4.95 2.00
CA ILE A 54 -11.82 4.68 0.62
C ILE A 54 -12.50 3.43 0.06
N VAL A 55 -12.56 2.35 0.84
CA VAL A 55 -13.13 1.07 0.38
C VAL A 55 -14.67 1.09 0.42
N GLY A 56 -15.26 2.04 1.14
CA GLY A 56 -16.66 2.01 1.52
C GLY A 56 -16.86 1.16 2.77
N ARG A 57 -17.83 1.53 3.61
CA ARG A 57 -18.28 0.62 4.67
C ARG A 57 -19.09 -0.50 3.98
N PRO A 58 -18.81 -1.79 4.28
CA PRO A 58 -19.70 -2.85 3.85
C PRO A 58 -21.13 -2.62 4.34
#